data_AF-A0A662GGN4-F1
#
_entry.id   AF-A0A662GGN4-F1
#
_cell.length_a   1.000
_cell.length_b   1.000
_cell.length_c   1.000
_cell.angle_alpha   90.00
_cell.angle_beta   90.00
_cell.angle_gamma   90.00
#
_symmetry.space_group_name_H-M   'P 1'
#
loop_
_entity.id
_entity.type
_entity.pdbx_description
1 polymer ?
#
loop_
_entity_poly.entity_id
_entity_poly.type
_entity_poly.pdbx_seq_one_letter_code
_entity_poly.pdbx_strand_id
1 'polypeptide(L)'
;MREDLVEVILEMLKTFVREMDDGKKPEEAGWTPFNDSILKELKKIDFCEIDYENRVARVNPRYKLPDDIASTDEGILFSDYLKALRVLRTIEKIRCDDKKYRKAIMEGLLRMLKTAQYNFWEKEEGTMPIKIRQVILNPQRMRIIRQYAYLLVKELLKTLWKADTKVEGLEEVTNINSDHYMIIKKALKWDKIIEFFCKSKERINMIKDLGLIWYIDQEIEREGIEHLGARVLVLERIISRSELENLDKMLEELEKFISKNSWEVDWSGIFRLPY
;
A
#
# COMPACT_ATOMS: atom_id res chain seq x y z
N MET A 1 18.61 3.83 33.01
CA MET A 1 17.38 4.31 33.69
C MET A 1 17.15 3.44 34.93
N ARG A 2 16.42 3.88 35.97
CA ARG A 2 16.01 2.96 37.06
C ARG A 2 14.99 1.96 36.51
N GLU A 3 15.06 0.68 36.90
CA GLU A 3 14.16 -0.38 36.40
C GLU A 3 12.68 -0.02 36.57
N ASP A 4 12.30 0.49 37.75
CA ASP A 4 10.92 0.93 38.04
C ASP A 4 10.41 2.02 37.06
N LEU A 5 11.29 2.90 36.58
CA LEU A 5 10.91 3.94 35.62
C LEU A 5 10.77 3.39 34.21
N VAL A 6 11.54 2.34 33.86
CA VAL A 6 11.40 1.66 32.57
C VAL A 6 10.04 0.99 32.51
N GLU A 7 9.62 0.25 33.55
CA GLU A 7 8.29 -0.38 33.60
C GLU A 7 7.15 0.63 33.43
N VAL A 8 7.25 1.78 34.10
CA VAL A 8 6.28 2.88 33.95
C VAL A 8 6.20 3.37 32.51
N ILE A 9 7.34 3.48 31.81
CA ILE A 9 7.35 3.90 30.41
C ILE A 9 6.74 2.84 29.51
N LEU A 10 7.06 1.56 29.73
CA LEU A 10 6.46 0.47 28.97
C LEU A 10 4.94 0.45 29.14
N GLU A 11 4.41 0.74 30.32
CA GLU A 11 2.96 0.86 30.55
C GLU A 11 2.33 2.03 29.79
N MET A 12 3.02 3.18 29.70
CA MET A 12 2.57 4.30 28.86
C MET A 12 2.54 3.92 27.37
N LEU A 13 3.55 3.17 26.90
CA LEU A 13 3.60 2.67 25.52
C LEU A 13 2.46 1.68 25.23
N LYS A 14 2.19 0.74 26.15
CA LYS A 14 1.04 -0.19 26.06
C LYS A 14 -0.28 0.56 25.97
N THR A 15 -0.45 1.55 26.84
CA THR A 15 -1.67 2.37 26.86
C THR A 15 -1.85 3.08 25.52
N PHE A 16 -0.78 3.66 24.96
CA PHE A 16 -0.83 4.30 23.64
C PHE A 16 -1.25 3.32 22.55
N VAL A 17 -0.60 2.14 22.47
CA VAL A 17 -0.90 1.13 21.45
C VAL A 17 -2.35 0.67 21.53
N ARG A 18 -2.82 0.30 22.73
CA ARG A 18 -4.21 -0.14 22.94
C ARG A 18 -5.20 0.93 22.52
N GLU A 19 -4.96 2.17 22.89
CA GLU A 19 -5.88 3.26 22.56
C GLU A 19 -5.89 3.60 21.06
N MET A 20 -4.76 3.45 20.38
CA MET A 20 -4.68 3.55 18.92
C MET A 20 -5.42 2.40 18.23
N ASP A 21 -5.30 1.16 18.74
CA ASP A 21 -6.09 0.01 18.28
C ASP A 21 -7.61 0.25 18.44
N ASP A 22 -8.01 0.92 19.54
CA ASP A 22 -9.41 1.31 19.81
C ASP A 22 -9.88 2.50 18.94
N GLY A 23 -9.03 3.03 18.06
CA GLY A 23 -9.36 4.11 17.13
C GLY A 23 -9.28 5.52 17.72
N LYS A 24 -8.64 5.70 18.88
CA LYS A 24 -8.34 7.06 19.38
C LYS A 24 -7.39 7.78 18.43
N LYS A 25 -7.47 9.11 18.45
CA LYS A 25 -6.51 9.93 17.70
C LYS A 25 -5.14 9.94 18.40
N PRO A 26 -4.03 10.14 17.66
CA PRO A 26 -2.70 10.19 18.24
C PRO A 26 -2.52 11.22 19.34
N GLU A 27 -3.25 12.35 19.26
CA GLU A 27 -3.18 13.42 20.25
C GLU A 27 -3.89 13.05 21.56
N GLU A 28 -4.83 12.11 21.51
CA GLU A 28 -5.67 11.64 22.61
C GLU A 28 -5.14 10.36 23.25
N ALA A 29 -4.21 9.65 22.58
CA ALA A 29 -3.69 8.36 23.02
C ALA A 29 -2.50 8.47 23.98
N GLY A 30 -2.36 7.46 24.85
CA GLY A 30 -1.18 7.19 25.69
C GLY A 30 -1.17 7.87 27.06
N TRP A 31 -2.20 8.67 27.39
CA TRP A 31 -2.28 9.38 28.65
C TRP A 31 -2.61 8.42 29.80
N THR A 32 -1.65 8.25 30.71
CA THR A 32 -1.71 7.28 31.81
C THR A 32 -1.64 8.01 33.16
N PRO A 33 -2.51 7.71 34.14
CA PRO A 33 -2.51 8.38 35.44
C PRO A 33 -1.38 7.90 36.35
N PHE A 34 -0.71 8.84 37.03
CA PHE A 34 0.36 8.54 38.00
C PHE A 34 0.30 9.43 39.24
N ASN A 35 0.97 9.00 40.30
CA ASN A 35 1.16 9.82 41.49
C ASN A 35 2.23 10.92 41.28
N ASP A 36 2.22 11.94 42.14
CA ASP A 36 3.07 13.12 42.00
C ASP A 36 4.58 12.79 42.07
N SER A 37 4.96 11.72 42.77
CA SER A 37 6.35 11.28 42.86
C SER A 37 6.84 10.77 41.50
N ILE A 38 6.05 9.91 40.86
CA ILE A 38 6.37 9.37 39.53
C ILE A 38 6.35 10.48 38.48
N LEU A 39 5.36 11.38 38.50
CA LEU A 39 5.28 12.51 37.56
C LEU A 39 6.51 13.42 37.65
N LYS A 40 7.03 13.68 38.86
CA LYS A 40 8.27 14.45 39.05
C LYS A 40 9.51 13.76 38.47
N GLU A 41 9.58 12.44 38.54
CA GLU A 41 10.67 11.69 37.92
C GLU A 41 10.53 11.64 36.40
N LEU A 42 9.33 11.39 35.87
CA LEU A 42 9.05 11.38 34.43
C LEU A 42 9.30 12.76 33.79
N LYS A 43 9.07 13.87 34.49
CA LYS A 43 9.38 15.22 34.00
C LYS A 43 10.86 15.42 33.65
N LYS A 44 11.76 14.63 34.27
CA LYS A 44 13.20 14.70 34.01
C LYS A 44 13.60 13.93 32.75
N ILE A 45 12.65 13.26 32.10
CA ILE A 45 12.85 12.44 30.90
C ILE A 45 12.33 13.22 29.70
N ASP A 46 13.23 13.54 28.77
CA ASP A 46 12.95 14.48 27.68
C ASP A 46 11.86 14.04 26.69
N PHE A 47 11.59 12.74 26.61
CA PHE A 47 10.57 12.17 25.71
C PHE A 47 9.23 11.91 26.41
N CYS A 48 9.05 12.34 27.66
CA CYS A 48 7.79 12.25 28.38
C CYS A 48 7.04 13.59 28.36
N GLU A 49 5.73 13.54 28.18
CA GLU A 49 4.81 14.68 28.29
C GLU A 49 3.95 14.51 29.55
N ILE A 50 3.81 15.58 30.34
CA ILE A 50 3.09 15.57 31.62
C ILE A 50 1.98 16.60 31.61
N ASP A 51 0.77 16.17 31.98
CA ASP A 51 -0.32 17.05 32.35
C ASP A 51 -0.52 16.99 33.87
N TYR A 52 -0.08 18.06 34.54
CA TYR A 52 -0.16 18.17 36.00
C TYR A 52 -1.58 18.43 36.51
N GLU A 53 -2.45 19.05 35.70
CA GLU A 53 -3.82 19.34 36.10
C GLU A 53 -4.62 18.03 36.19
N ASN A 54 -4.44 17.16 35.20
CA ASN A 54 -5.12 15.86 35.14
C ASN A 54 -4.33 14.71 35.77
N ARG A 55 -3.10 14.97 36.23
CA ARG A 55 -2.18 13.99 36.86
C ARG A 55 -1.90 12.79 35.95
N VAL A 56 -1.71 13.05 34.66
CA VAL A 56 -1.41 12.03 33.65
C VAL A 56 -0.08 12.31 32.96
N ALA A 57 0.53 11.26 32.43
CA ALA A 57 1.73 11.33 31.61
C ALA A 57 1.60 10.43 30.38
N ARG A 58 2.36 10.75 29.34
CA ARG A 58 2.54 9.85 28.19
C ARG A 58 3.95 9.95 27.63
N VAL A 59 4.33 8.99 26.81
CA VAL A 59 5.46 9.13 25.90
C VAL A 59 5.07 10.07 24.77
N ASN A 60 5.90 11.07 24.50
CA ASN A 60 5.67 12.04 23.44
C ASN A 60 5.85 11.39 22.06
N PRO A 61 4.80 11.32 21.20
CA PRO A 61 4.87 10.71 19.88
C PRO A 61 5.85 11.39 18.89
N ARG A 62 6.39 12.55 19.24
CA ARG A 62 7.35 13.30 18.40
C ARG A 62 8.80 12.96 18.68
N TYR A 63 9.09 12.27 19.78
CA TYR A 63 10.45 11.96 20.20
C TYR A 63 10.86 10.57 19.75
N LYS A 64 12.17 10.42 19.45
CA LYS A 64 12.76 9.10 19.26
C LYS A 64 12.95 8.45 20.64
N LEU A 65 12.47 7.22 20.80
CA LEU A 65 12.72 6.43 22.00
C LEU A 65 14.23 6.12 22.13
N PRO A 66 14.77 6.14 23.36
CA PRO A 66 16.09 5.55 23.66
C PRO A 66 16.17 4.08 23.22
N ASP A 67 17.37 3.62 22.83
CA ASP A 67 17.56 2.29 22.23
C ASP A 67 17.17 1.13 23.18
N ASP A 68 17.34 1.31 24.49
CA ASP A 68 16.94 0.35 25.54
C ASP A 68 15.42 0.17 25.63
N ILE A 69 14.65 1.22 25.34
CA ILE A 69 13.19 1.16 25.32
C ILE A 69 12.70 0.76 23.92
N ALA A 70 13.31 1.30 22.86
CA ALA A 70 12.93 1.05 21.48
C ALA A 70 13.08 -0.42 21.06
N SER A 71 13.95 -1.18 21.72
CA SER A 71 14.19 -2.61 21.46
C SER A 71 13.26 -3.55 22.22
N THR A 72 12.38 -3.03 23.09
CA THR A 72 11.32 -3.81 23.74
C THR A 72 10.14 -4.03 22.79
N ASP A 73 9.31 -5.04 23.06
CA ASP A 73 8.11 -5.32 22.26
C ASP A 73 7.17 -4.10 22.22
N GLU A 74 6.96 -3.44 23.35
CA GLU A 74 6.15 -2.22 23.45
C GLU A 74 6.75 -1.05 22.66
N GLY A 75 8.07 -0.91 22.70
CA GLY A 75 8.81 0.09 21.92
C GLY A 75 8.71 -0.13 20.42
N ILE A 76 8.80 -1.39 19.98
CA ILE A 76 8.63 -1.79 18.57
C ILE A 76 7.22 -1.45 18.09
N LEU A 77 6.18 -1.86 18.86
CA LEU A 77 4.79 -1.59 18.53
C LEU A 77 4.49 -0.07 18.45
N PHE A 78 4.96 0.69 19.44
CA PHE A 78 4.83 2.14 19.43
C PHE A 78 5.51 2.78 18.22
N SER A 79 6.73 2.34 17.88
CA SER A 79 7.47 2.81 16.72
C SER A 79 6.74 2.55 15.40
N ASP A 80 6.09 1.39 15.27
CA ASP A 80 5.25 1.04 14.12
C ASP A 80 4.04 1.96 13.95
N TYR A 81 3.39 2.33 15.05
CA TYR A 81 2.35 3.36 15.02
C TYR A 81 2.90 4.74 14.61
N LEU A 82 4.08 5.14 15.10
CA LEU A 82 4.67 6.41 14.67
C LEU A 82 5.06 6.40 13.19
N LYS A 83 5.57 5.28 12.67
CA LYS A 83 5.82 5.08 11.23
C LYS A 83 4.52 5.19 10.43
N ALA A 84 3.44 4.53 10.86
CA ALA A 84 2.13 4.62 10.23
C ALA A 84 1.62 6.07 10.13
N LEU A 85 1.76 6.86 11.20
CA LEU A 85 1.41 8.29 11.18
C LEU A 85 2.26 9.11 10.21
N ARG A 86 3.54 8.77 10.03
CA ARG A 86 4.40 9.41 9.01
C ARG A 86 3.93 9.05 7.60
N VAL A 87 3.63 7.79 7.33
CA VAL A 87 3.08 7.32 6.06
C VAL A 87 1.80 8.09 5.73
N LEU A 88 0.87 8.20 6.68
CA LEU A 88 -0.37 8.97 6.52
C LEU A 88 -0.12 10.44 6.13
N ARG A 89 0.78 11.14 6.85
CA ARG A 89 1.14 12.52 6.51
C ARG A 89 1.78 12.65 5.13
N THR A 90 2.57 11.67 4.71
CA THR A 90 3.15 11.63 3.36
C THR A 90 2.05 11.51 2.31
N ILE A 91 1.07 10.63 2.53
CA ILE A 91 -0.03 10.40 1.60
C ILE A 91 -0.96 11.62 1.52
N GLU A 92 -1.27 12.26 2.64
CA GLU A 92 -2.02 13.53 2.66
C GLU A 92 -1.34 14.61 1.79
N LYS A 93 -0.01 14.77 1.94
CA LYS A 93 0.77 15.69 1.11
C LYS A 93 0.76 15.33 -0.37
N ILE A 94 0.80 14.03 -0.70
CA ILE A 94 0.74 13.54 -2.07
C ILE A 94 -0.64 13.83 -2.69
N ARG A 95 -1.74 13.62 -1.96
CA ARG A 95 -3.10 13.87 -2.45
C ARG A 95 -3.37 15.35 -2.77
N CYS A 96 -2.66 16.27 -2.12
CA CYS A 96 -2.76 17.72 -2.38
C CYS A 96 -1.96 18.19 -3.61
N ASP A 97 -1.18 17.32 -4.26
CA ASP A 97 -0.32 17.66 -5.39
C ASP A 97 -0.60 16.68 -6.55
N ASP A 98 -1.29 17.14 -7.60
CA ASP A 98 -1.72 16.28 -8.72
C ASP A 98 -0.55 15.55 -9.39
N LYS A 99 0.64 16.17 -9.46
CA LYS A 99 1.82 15.53 -10.06
C LYS A 99 2.31 14.39 -9.18
N LYS A 100 2.41 14.60 -7.86
CA LYS A 100 2.79 13.55 -6.91
C LYS A 100 1.74 12.45 -6.83
N TYR A 101 0.46 12.83 -6.82
CA TYR A 101 -0.65 11.89 -6.78
C TYR A 101 -0.65 10.93 -7.97
N ARG A 102 -0.49 11.47 -9.19
CA ARG A 102 -0.36 10.66 -10.41
C ARG A 102 0.86 9.75 -10.36
N LYS A 103 1.99 10.24 -9.85
CA LYS A 103 3.21 9.43 -9.69
C LYS A 103 2.99 8.28 -8.72
N ALA A 104 2.36 8.52 -7.57
CA ALA A 104 2.03 7.49 -6.59
C ALA A 104 1.12 6.40 -7.19
N ILE A 105 0.03 6.78 -7.87
CA ILE A 105 -0.86 5.82 -8.55
C ILE A 105 -0.08 4.92 -9.51
N MET A 106 0.81 5.52 -10.30
CA MET A 106 1.61 4.77 -11.25
C MET A 106 2.58 3.79 -10.57
N GLU A 107 3.28 4.24 -9.53
CA GLU A 107 4.21 3.39 -8.78
C GLU A 107 3.49 2.21 -8.13
N GLY A 108 2.31 2.45 -7.57
CA GLY A 108 1.48 1.37 -7.01
C GLY A 108 0.94 0.41 -8.06
N LEU A 109 0.42 0.89 -9.20
CA LEU A 109 0.03 0.00 -10.31
C LEU A 109 1.21 -0.82 -10.84
N LEU A 110 2.40 -0.21 -10.91
CA LEU A 110 3.62 -0.90 -11.33
C LEU A 110 4.02 -1.99 -10.33
N ARG A 111 3.96 -1.69 -9.03
CA ARG A 111 4.18 -2.67 -7.96
C ARG A 111 3.19 -3.83 -8.07
N MET A 112 1.90 -3.54 -8.17
CA MET A 112 0.83 -4.54 -8.34
C MET A 112 1.13 -5.50 -9.50
N LEU A 113 1.45 -4.99 -10.69
CA LEU A 113 1.78 -5.85 -11.82
C LEU A 113 3.10 -6.61 -11.60
N LYS A 114 4.09 -6.02 -10.93
CA LYS A 114 5.35 -6.71 -10.63
C LYS A 114 5.18 -7.83 -9.60
N THR A 115 4.25 -7.71 -8.67
CA THR A 115 3.97 -8.69 -7.61
C THR A 115 2.84 -9.66 -7.96
N ALA A 116 2.15 -9.45 -9.08
CA ALA A 116 1.08 -10.29 -9.57
C ALA A 116 1.51 -11.75 -9.78
N GLN A 117 0.54 -12.64 -9.57
CA GLN A 117 0.61 -14.04 -9.95
C GLN A 117 -0.13 -14.22 -11.28
N TYR A 118 0.62 -14.38 -12.35
CA TYR A 118 0.05 -14.53 -13.68
C TYR A 118 -0.25 -16.00 -13.98
N ASN A 119 -1.53 -16.34 -13.94
CA ASN A 119 -2.03 -17.68 -14.28
C ASN A 119 -2.79 -17.65 -15.61
N PHE A 120 -2.56 -18.66 -16.44
CA PHE A 120 -3.14 -18.80 -17.78
C PHE A 120 -3.66 -20.21 -17.96
N TRP A 121 -4.83 -20.38 -18.57
CA TRP A 121 -5.37 -21.69 -18.91
C TRP A 121 -6.11 -21.66 -20.25
N GLU A 122 -6.18 -22.85 -20.85
CA GLU A 122 -6.94 -23.13 -22.06
C GLU A 122 -8.23 -23.88 -21.66
N LYS A 123 -9.38 -23.49 -22.21
CA LYS A 123 -10.61 -24.30 -22.06
C LYS A 123 -10.56 -25.56 -22.91
N GLU A 124 -9.92 -25.45 -24.08
CA GLU A 124 -9.63 -26.54 -25.00
C GLU A 124 -8.17 -26.42 -25.46
N GLU A 125 -7.47 -27.54 -25.60
CA GLU A 125 -6.06 -27.54 -25.99
C GLU A 125 -5.86 -26.85 -27.35
N GLY A 126 -4.86 -25.95 -27.42
CA GLY A 126 -4.52 -25.26 -28.67
C GLY A 126 -5.35 -24.01 -28.96
N THR A 127 -6.25 -23.64 -28.04
CA THR A 127 -6.96 -22.37 -28.13
C THR A 127 -6.00 -21.19 -28.05
N MET A 128 -4.96 -21.28 -27.22
CA MET A 128 -3.89 -20.30 -27.12
C MET A 128 -2.98 -20.34 -28.35
N PRO A 129 -2.73 -19.21 -29.05
CA PRO A 129 -1.94 -19.20 -30.26
C PRO A 129 -0.52 -19.59 -29.93
N ILE A 130 0.08 -20.43 -30.77
CA ILE A 130 1.40 -21.05 -30.52
C ILE A 130 2.45 -20.03 -30.07
N LYS A 131 2.52 -18.86 -30.72
CA LYS A 131 3.48 -17.79 -30.36
C LYS A 131 3.29 -17.26 -28.93
N ILE A 132 2.04 -17.15 -28.46
CA ILE A 132 1.72 -16.70 -27.10
C ILE A 132 1.99 -17.83 -26.11
N ARG A 133 1.53 -19.04 -26.44
CA ARG A 133 1.77 -20.26 -25.64
C ARG A 133 3.26 -20.47 -25.41
N GLN A 134 4.10 -20.32 -26.44
CA GLN A 134 5.56 -20.43 -26.32
C GLN A 134 6.16 -19.38 -25.36
N VAL A 135 5.67 -18.14 -25.37
CA VAL A 135 6.14 -17.10 -24.46
C VAL A 135 5.69 -17.34 -23.02
N ILE A 136 4.46 -17.82 -22.81
CA ILE A 136 3.94 -18.14 -21.47
C ILE A 136 4.57 -19.44 -20.93
N LEU A 137 4.84 -20.44 -21.77
CA LEU A 137 5.49 -21.67 -21.31
C LEU A 137 7.00 -21.51 -21.10
N ASN A 138 7.58 -20.36 -21.46
CA ASN A 138 8.99 -20.09 -21.20
C ASN A 138 9.27 -20.06 -19.68
N PRO A 139 10.33 -20.72 -19.19
CA PRO A 139 10.71 -20.70 -17.78
C PRO A 139 10.93 -19.29 -17.20
N GLN A 140 11.20 -18.28 -18.04
CA GLN A 140 11.37 -16.89 -17.62
C GLN A 140 10.12 -16.01 -17.81
N ARG A 141 8.94 -16.57 -18.12
CA ARG A 141 7.73 -15.80 -18.46
C ARG A 141 7.38 -14.70 -17.45
N MET A 142 7.47 -15.00 -16.15
CA MET A 142 7.16 -14.02 -15.09
C MET A 142 8.12 -12.84 -15.14
N ARG A 143 9.42 -13.13 -15.26
CA ARG A 143 10.46 -12.10 -15.38
C ARG A 143 10.19 -11.21 -16.59
N ILE A 144 9.86 -11.82 -17.73
CA ILE A 144 9.54 -11.09 -18.95
C ILE A 144 8.31 -10.21 -18.72
N ILE A 145 7.16 -10.73 -18.29
CA ILE A 145 5.94 -9.93 -18.07
C ILE A 145 6.21 -8.76 -17.11
N ARG A 146 6.94 -8.99 -16.01
CA ARG A 146 7.31 -7.97 -15.03
C ARG A 146 8.24 -6.89 -15.59
N GLN A 147 9.11 -7.22 -16.55
CA GLN A 147 9.93 -6.23 -17.27
C GLN A 147 9.07 -5.27 -18.11
N TYR A 148 7.96 -5.75 -18.67
CA TYR A 148 7.05 -4.95 -19.50
C TYR A 148 5.90 -4.30 -18.72
N ALA A 149 5.77 -4.55 -17.41
CA ALA A 149 4.73 -3.97 -16.55
C ALA A 149 4.67 -2.43 -16.66
N TYR A 150 5.81 -1.76 -16.77
CA TYR A 150 5.87 -0.32 -16.97
C TYR A 150 5.14 0.15 -18.23
N LEU A 151 5.32 -0.55 -19.36
CA LEU A 151 4.65 -0.20 -20.61
C LEU A 151 3.14 -0.39 -20.51
N LEU A 152 2.70 -1.47 -19.86
CA LEU A 152 1.29 -1.76 -19.61
C LEU A 152 0.63 -0.64 -18.77
N VAL A 153 1.26 -0.25 -17.66
CA VAL A 153 0.80 0.87 -16.82
C VAL A 153 0.79 2.18 -17.58
N LYS A 154 1.86 2.48 -18.33
CA LYS A 154 1.97 3.69 -19.15
C LYS A 154 0.85 3.77 -20.19
N GLU A 155 0.53 2.67 -20.86
CA GLU A 155 -0.55 2.61 -21.84
C GLU A 155 -1.93 2.83 -21.19
N LEU A 156 -2.18 2.15 -20.07
CA LEU A 156 -3.40 2.29 -19.29
C LEU A 156 -3.61 3.76 -18.85
N LEU A 157 -2.61 4.35 -18.18
CA LEU A 157 -2.72 5.71 -17.64
C LEU A 157 -2.79 6.78 -18.73
N LYS A 158 -2.08 6.62 -19.86
CA LYS A 158 -2.21 7.51 -21.01
C LYS A 158 -3.65 7.58 -21.51
N THR A 159 -4.31 6.43 -21.60
CA THR A 159 -5.70 6.34 -22.05
C THR A 159 -6.66 6.93 -21.02
N LEU A 160 -6.44 6.66 -19.72
CA LEU A 160 -7.29 7.16 -18.64
C LEU A 160 -7.18 8.68 -18.41
N TRP A 161 -6.00 9.26 -18.63
CA TRP A 161 -5.74 10.69 -18.37
C TRP A 161 -5.81 11.59 -19.62
N LYS A 162 -6.08 11.02 -20.81
CA LYS A 162 -6.26 11.76 -22.09
C LYS A 162 -5.09 12.72 -22.46
N ALA A 163 -3.84 12.25 -22.33
CA ALA A 163 -2.56 12.94 -22.67
C ALA A 163 -2.30 14.26 -21.88
N ASP A 164 -1.10 14.68 -21.48
CA ASP A 164 0.26 14.50 -21.98
C ASP A 164 1.25 14.63 -20.80
N THR A 165 1.13 13.74 -19.80
CA THR A 165 2.01 13.82 -18.63
C THR A 165 3.31 13.09 -18.97
N LYS A 166 4.42 13.83 -19.12
CA LYS A 166 5.75 13.24 -18.99
C LYS A 166 5.77 12.47 -17.68
N VAL A 167 5.80 11.15 -17.80
CA VAL A 167 5.98 10.24 -16.69
C VAL A 167 7.45 10.37 -16.27
N GLU A 168 7.74 11.35 -15.42
CA GLU A 168 9.08 11.60 -14.91
C GLU A 168 9.38 10.68 -13.72
N GLY A 169 10.56 10.06 -13.72
CA GLY A 169 11.12 9.37 -12.54
C GLY A 169 11.05 7.85 -12.55
N LEU A 170 10.81 7.21 -13.68
CA LEU A 170 11.05 5.78 -13.85
C LEU A 170 12.16 5.57 -14.88
N GLU A 171 13.20 4.82 -14.51
CA GLU A 171 14.26 4.42 -15.42
C GLU A 171 13.61 3.78 -16.66
N GLU A 172 13.86 4.36 -17.83
CA GLU A 172 13.45 3.75 -19.08
C GLU A 172 14.10 2.37 -19.15
N VAL A 173 13.29 1.33 -19.34
CA VAL A 173 13.81 0.00 -19.62
C VAL A 173 14.55 0.10 -20.95
N THR A 174 15.86 0.23 -20.89
CA THR A 174 16.73 0.18 -22.05
C THR A 174 16.77 -1.29 -22.51
N ASN A 175 16.45 -1.56 -23.78
CA ASN A 175 16.25 -2.89 -24.40
C ASN A 175 14.82 -3.48 -24.33
N ILE A 176 13.80 -2.70 -24.67
CA ILE A 176 12.44 -3.20 -24.94
C ILE A 176 12.43 -3.91 -26.30
N ASN A 177 12.10 -5.20 -26.32
CA ASN A 177 11.75 -5.91 -27.55
C ASN A 177 10.25 -5.67 -27.85
N SER A 178 9.96 -4.96 -28.93
CA SER A 178 8.58 -4.61 -29.34
C SER A 178 7.70 -5.84 -29.57
N ASP A 179 8.26 -6.92 -30.11
CA ASP A 179 7.51 -8.14 -30.40
C ASP A 179 7.12 -8.86 -29.11
N HIS A 180 8.02 -8.92 -28.14
CA HIS A 180 7.72 -9.47 -26.81
C HIS A 180 6.63 -8.65 -26.11
N TYR A 181 6.71 -7.32 -26.17
CA TYR A 181 5.68 -6.46 -25.62
C TYR A 181 4.31 -6.76 -26.25
N MET A 182 4.24 -6.82 -27.58
CA MET A 182 2.98 -7.11 -28.28
C MET A 182 2.42 -8.49 -27.96
N ILE A 183 3.28 -9.50 -27.78
CA ILE A 183 2.85 -10.84 -27.36
C ILE A 183 2.29 -10.81 -25.94
N ILE A 184 2.96 -10.14 -25.00
CA ILE A 184 2.49 -10.02 -23.60
C ILE A 184 1.18 -9.24 -23.52
N LYS A 185 1.10 -8.12 -24.24
CA LYS A 185 -0.11 -7.32 -24.35
C LYS A 185 -1.29 -8.17 -24.83
N LYS A 186 -1.06 -9.01 -25.85
CA LYS A 186 -2.07 -9.95 -26.37
C LYS A 186 -2.39 -11.09 -25.40
N ALA A 187 -1.38 -11.66 -24.74
CA ALA A 187 -1.54 -12.70 -23.72
C ALA A 187 -2.46 -12.24 -22.60
N LEU A 188 -2.17 -11.04 -22.08
CA LEU A 188 -2.92 -10.35 -21.05
C LEU A 188 -4.15 -9.63 -21.60
N LYS A 189 -4.55 -9.80 -22.87
CA LYS A 189 -5.73 -9.12 -23.44
C LYS A 189 -5.83 -7.63 -23.04
N TRP A 190 -4.69 -6.93 -22.99
CA TRP A 190 -4.58 -5.65 -22.27
C TRP A 190 -5.49 -4.57 -22.85
N ASP A 191 -5.77 -4.61 -24.16
CA ASP A 191 -6.75 -3.72 -24.80
C ASP A 191 -8.15 -3.83 -24.17
N LYS A 192 -8.56 -5.04 -23.75
CA LYS A 192 -9.84 -5.26 -23.06
C LYS A 192 -9.83 -4.72 -21.63
N ILE A 193 -8.70 -4.78 -20.95
CA ILE A 193 -8.51 -4.14 -19.64
C ILE A 193 -8.71 -2.63 -19.77
N ILE A 194 -8.04 -2.01 -20.73
CA ILE A 194 -8.16 -0.58 -20.99
C ILE A 194 -9.61 -0.22 -21.33
N GLU A 195 -10.25 -0.97 -22.24
CA GLU A 195 -11.65 -0.79 -22.61
C GLU A 195 -12.58 -0.85 -21.38
N PHE A 196 -12.36 -1.83 -20.50
CA PHE A 196 -13.15 -1.99 -19.28
C PHE A 196 -13.09 -0.76 -18.39
N PHE A 197 -11.88 -0.27 -18.07
CA PHE A 197 -11.69 0.84 -17.15
C PHE A 197 -12.10 2.18 -17.77
N CYS A 198 -11.94 2.36 -19.08
CA CYS A 198 -12.35 3.59 -19.77
C CYS A 198 -13.86 3.72 -19.97
N LYS A 199 -14.65 2.69 -19.66
CA LYS A 199 -16.10 2.67 -19.90
C LYS A 199 -16.88 3.70 -19.05
N SER A 200 -16.40 4.03 -17.85
CA SER A 200 -17.06 5.00 -16.97
C SER A 200 -16.08 5.73 -16.07
N LYS A 201 -16.44 6.96 -15.63
CA LYS A 201 -15.64 7.73 -14.68
C LYS A 201 -15.42 6.99 -13.35
N GLU A 202 -16.41 6.21 -12.93
CA GLU A 202 -16.35 5.39 -11.73
C GLU A 202 -15.21 4.36 -11.80
N ARG A 203 -15.13 3.61 -12.90
CA ARG A 203 -14.05 2.63 -13.11
C ARG A 203 -12.68 3.28 -13.25
N ILE A 204 -12.62 4.47 -13.84
CA ILE A 204 -11.39 5.28 -13.89
C ILE A 204 -10.94 5.67 -12.48
N ASN A 205 -11.86 5.99 -11.57
CA ASN A 205 -11.51 6.32 -10.20
C ASN A 205 -11.05 5.07 -9.44
N MET A 206 -11.75 3.94 -9.59
CA MET A 206 -11.40 2.68 -8.94
C MET A 206 -9.97 2.20 -9.28
N ILE A 207 -9.54 2.28 -10.55
CA ILE A 207 -8.16 1.89 -10.89
C ILE A 207 -7.12 2.86 -10.31
N LYS A 208 -7.48 4.13 -10.08
CA LYS A 208 -6.62 5.08 -9.35
C LYS A 208 -6.56 4.71 -7.88
N ASP A 209 -7.68 4.36 -7.27
CA ASP A 209 -7.75 3.94 -5.87
C ASP A 209 -6.93 2.67 -5.65
N LEU A 210 -7.05 1.69 -6.56
CA LEU A 210 -6.22 0.48 -6.55
C LEU A 210 -4.72 0.80 -6.69
N GLY A 211 -4.38 1.72 -7.59
CA GLY A 211 -3.00 2.22 -7.71
C GLY A 211 -2.50 2.88 -6.42
N LEU A 212 -3.34 3.69 -5.77
CA LEU A 212 -2.99 4.33 -4.50
C LEU A 212 -2.82 3.29 -3.38
N ILE A 213 -3.69 2.27 -3.29
CA ILE A 213 -3.59 1.16 -2.32
C ILE A 213 -2.21 0.51 -2.38
N TRP A 214 -1.78 0.14 -3.58
CA TRP A 214 -0.49 -0.53 -3.76
C TRP A 214 0.69 0.39 -3.49
N TYR A 215 0.55 1.69 -3.74
CA TYR A 215 1.56 2.67 -3.33
C TYR A 215 1.66 2.76 -1.81
N ILE A 216 0.53 2.75 -1.11
CA ILE A 216 0.49 2.77 0.36
C ILE A 216 1.17 1.52 0.93
N ASP A 217 0.83 0.34 0.39
CA ASP A 217 1.48 -0.93 0.76
C ASP A 217 3.01 -0.87 0.57
N GLN A 218 3.48 -0.19 -0.48
CA GLN A 218 4.90 0.06 -0.69
C GLN A 218 5.53 0.95 0.38
N GLU A 219 4.88 2.03 0.77
CA GLU A 219 5.39 2.92 1.81
C GLU A 219 5.37 2.23 3.19
N ILE A 220 4.36 1.39 3.47
CA ILE A 220 4.29 0.55 4.66
C ILE A 220 5.48 -0.42 4.73
N GLU A 221 5.76 -1.14 3.64
CA GLU A 221 6.91 -2.05 3.58
C GLU A 221 8.24 -1.28 3.70
N ARG A 222 8.35 -0.13 3.04
CA ARG A 222 9.57 0.70 3.05
C ARG A 222 9.90 1.24 4.45
N GLU A 223 8.90 1.65 5.21
CA GLU A 223 9.07 2.07 6.60
C GLU A 223 9.28 0.89 7.56
N GLY A 224 9.11 -0.36 7.07
CA GLY A 224 9.25 -1.58 7.87
C GLY A 224 8.23 -1.64 8.99
N ILE A 225 6.96 -1.40 8.66
CA ILE A 225 5.83 -1.53 9.60
C ILE A 225 5.35 -2.99 9.55
N GLU A 226 5.53 -3.70 10.66
CA GLU A 226 5.20 -5.12 10.77
C GLU A 226 3.88 -5.34 11.52
N HIS A 227 3.61 -4.50 12.52
CA HIS A 227 2.41 -4.63 13.35
C HIS A 227 1.11 -4.43 12.55
N LEU A 228 0.22 -5.42 12.60
CA LEU A 228 -1.02 -5.43 11.83
C LEU A 228 -1.92 -4.21 12.11
N GLY A 229 -2.10 -3.82 13.38
CA GLY A 229 -2.92 -2.67 13.76
C GLY A 229 -2.44 -1.36 13.12
N ALA A 230 -1.13 -1.15 13.08
CA ALA A 230 -0.52 0.02 12.44
C ALA A 230 -0.71 0.00 10.91
N ARG A 231 -0.62 -1.17 10.26
CA ARG A 231 -0.89 -1.31 8.81
C ARG A 231 -2.36 -1.02 8.49
N VAL A 232 -3.28 -1.56 9.30
CA VAL A 232 -4.73 -1.33 9.18
C VAL A 232 -5.08 0.15 9.36
N LEU A 233 -4.50 0.81 10.38
CA LEU A 233 -4.67 2.24 10.62
C LEU A 233 -4.36 3.06 9.36
N VAL A 234 -3.26 2.76 8.66
CA VAL A 234 -2.91 3.50 7.43
C VAL A 234 -3.98 3.31 6.37
N LEU A 235 -4.38 2.07 6.11
CA LEU A 235 -5.31 1.73 5.03
C LEU A 235 -6.72 2.30 5.28
N GLU A 236 -7.28 2.10 6.46
CA GLU A 236 -8.63 2.56 6.82
C GLU A 236 -8.76 4.08 6.84
N ARG A 237 -7.67 4.80 7.13
CA ARG A 237 -7.71 6.27 7.14
C ARG A 237 -7.72 6.89 5.74
N ILE A 238 -7.32 6.13 4.73
CA ILE A 238 -7.20 6.64 3.36
C ILE A 238 -8.37 6.18 2.51
N ILE A 239 -8.89 4.98 2.78
CA ILE A 239 -9.87 4.30 1.94
C ILE A 239 -11.06 3.90 2.80
N SER A 240 -12.21 4.40 2.41
CA SER A 240 -13.46 4.04 3.05
C SER A 240 -13.81 2.58 2.78
N ARG A 241 -14.50 1.95 3.73
CA ARG A 241 -15.05 0.61 3.54
C ARG A 241 -15.91 0.49 2.28
N SER A 242 -16.68 1.52 1.94
CA SER A 242 -17.47 1.56 0.71
C SER A 242 -16.62 1.54 -0.56
N GLU A 243 -15.44 2.16 -0.56
CA GLU A 243 -14.52 2.13 -1.70
C GLU A 243 -13.92 0.72 -1.87
N LEU A 244 -13.58 0.04 -0.78
CA LEU A 244 -13.11 -1.36 -0.82
C LEU A 244 -14.19 -2.30 -1.37
N GLU A 245 -15.42 -2.24 -0.85
CA GLU A 245 -16.52 -3.07 -1.33
C GLU A 245 -16.85 -2.82 -2.82
N ASN A 246 -16.66 -1.58 -3.28
CA ASN A 246 -16.83 -1.22 -4.69
C ASN A 246 -15.69 -1.74 -5.56
N LEU A 247 -14.44 -1.73 -5.06
CA LEU A 247 -13.30 -2.32 -5.74
C LEU A 247 -13.50 -3.83 -5.94
N ASP A 248 -13.91 -4.56 -4.90
CA ASP A 248 -14.13 -6.01 -5.00
C ASP A 248 -15.19 -6.38 -6.06
N LYS A 249 -16.35 -5.70 -6.02
CA LYS A 249 -17.40 -5.90 -7.05
C LYS A 249 -16.89 -5.63 -8.46
N MET A 250 -16.08 -4.59 -8.63
CA MET A 250 -15.52 -4.24 -9.93
C MET A 250 -14.49 -5.28 -10.41
N LEU A 251 -13.72 -5.90 -9.52
CA LEU A 251 -12.82 -7.00 -9.87
C LEU A 251 -13.60 -8.22 -10.37
N GLU A 252 -14.74 -8.55 -9.74
CA GLU A 252 -15.64 -9.60 -10.25
C GLU A 252 -16.23 -9.23 -11.62
N GLU A 253 -16.61 -7.96 -11.83
CA GLU A 253 -17.10 -7.49 -13.13
C GLU A 253 -16.02 -7.57 -14.22
N LEU A 254 -14.77 -7.26 -13.87
CA LEU A 254 -13.62 -7.33 -14.78
C LEU A 254 -13.41 -8.77 -15.24
N GLU A 255 -13.45 -9.73 -14.32
CA GLU A 255 -13.36 -11.15 -14.62
C GLU A 255 -14.46 -11.57 -15.61
N LYS A 256 -15.73 -11.23 -15.31
CA LYS A 256 -16.90 -11.50 -16.18
C LYS A 256 -16.79 -10.81 -17.54
N PHE A 257 -16.18 -9.63 -17.62
CA PHE A 257 -16.03 -8.90 -18.88
C PHE A 257 -15.02 -9.59 -19.81
N ILE A 258 -13.96 -10.17 -19.24
CA ILE A 258 -12.86 -10.77 -20.00
C ILE A 258 -13.10 -12.25 -20.31
N SER A 259 -14.01 -12.90 -19.58
CA SER A 259 -14.40 -14.32 -19.70
C SER A 259 -15.17 -14.70 -20.99
N LYS A 260 -14.90 -14.00 -22.10
CA LYS A 260 -15.53 -14.24 -23.42
C LYS A 260 -14.54 -14.71 -24.49
N ASN A 261 -13.60 -15.59 -24.15
CA ASN A 261 -12.67 -16.19 -25.14
C ASN A 261 -12.29 -17.63 -24.78
N SER A 262 -11.64 -18.33 -25.71
CA SER A 262 -11.28 -19.75 -25.62
C SER A 262 -10.08 -20.07 -24.70
N TRP A 263 -9.18 -19.09 -24.45
CA TRP A 263 -8.20 -19.15 -23.35
C TRP A 263 -8.36 -17.96 -22.40
N GLU A 264 -7.97 -18.12 -21.14
CA GLU A 264 -8.24 -17.18 -20.06
C GLU A 264 -6.98 -16.83 -19.25
N VAL A 265 -7.06 -15.69 -18.57
CA VAL A 265 -6.03 -15.15 -17.67
C VAL A 265 -6.72 -14.92 -16.33
N ASP A 266 -6.09 -15.32 -15.25
CA ASP A 266 -6.59 -15.04 -13.90
C ASP A 266 -6.32 -13.57 -13.59
N TRP A 267 -7.38 -12.77 -13.65
CA TRP A 267 -7.29 -11.35 -13.34
C TRP A 267 -7.33 -11.07 -11.84
N SER A 268 -7.86 -11.99 -11.03
CA SER A 268 -7.81 -11.89 -9.57
C SER A 268 -6.36 -12.05 -9.06
N GLY A 269 -5.52 -12.80 -9.78
CA GLY A 269 -4.09 -12.89 -9.51
C GLY A 269 -3.29 -11.62 -9.87
N ILE A 270 -3.90 -10.69 -10.63
CA ILE A 270 -3.26 -9.48 -11.18
C ILE A 270 -3.82 -8.21 -10.52
N PHE A 271 -5.12 -7.96 -10.65
CA PHE A 271 -5.82 -6.85 -10.02
C PHE A 271 -6.40 -7.34 -8.70
N ARG A 272 -5.71 -7.02 -7.62
CA ARG A 272 -6.06 -7.47 -6.27
C ARG A 272 -5.64 -6.46 -5.23
N LEU A 273 -6.21 -6.58 -4.04
CA LEU A 273 -5.69 -5.90 -2.86
C LEU A 273 -4.36 -6.57 -2.44
N PRO A 274 -3.45 -5.82 -1.78
CA PRO A 274 -2.16 -6.35 -1.35
C PRO A 274 -2.25 -7.39 -0.23
N TYR A 275 -3.43 -7.53 0.39
CA TYR A 275 -3.76 -8.46 1.48
C TYR A 275 -4.80 -9.50 1.04
#